data_AF-A0A453EH63-F1
#
_entry.id   AF-A0A453EH63-F1
#
_cell.length_a   1.000
_cell.length_b   1.000
_cell.length_c   1.000
_cell.angle_alpha   90.00
_cell.angle_beta   90.00
_cell.angle_gamma   90.00
#
_symmetry.space_group_name_H-M   'P 1'
#
loop_
_entity.id
_entity.type
_entity.pdbx_description
1 polymer ?
#
loop_
_entity_poly.entity_id
_entity_poly.type
_entity_poly.pdbx_seq_one_letter_code
_entity_poly.pdbx_strand_id
1 'polypeptide(L)'
;MIARQAIEEGRGLVVVVNKMDLLRENQRLLEKVMDAVPKEIQTVIPQVTGIPVVFVSAMEGRGRVAVMHHVIETYEKWCFRLSTSRLNRWLRKVMSRHSWKDSATQPKVKYFTQVKARPPTFVTFMSGKTELSDTDIRFLTRSLKEDFDIGGIPIRILQRSIPRKVSSFKSNIKKRGSSIKRMKTDKRTEVSDPTQS
;
A
#
# COMPACT_ATOMS: atom_id res chain seq x y z
N MET A 1 7.33 -9.53 26.38
CA MET A 1 6.80 -8.17 26.06
C MET A 1 7.72 -7.30 25.19
N ILE A 2 9.02 -7.59 25.06
CA ILE A 2 9.96 -6.70 24.32
C ILE A 2 9.87 -6.83 22.79
N ALA A 3 9.75 -8.04 22.25
CA ALA A 3 9.72 -8.25 20.80
C ALA A 3 8.49 -7.61 20.12
N ARG A 4 7.33 -7.67 20.79
CA ARG A 4 6.10 -7.00 20.32
C ARG A 4 6.28 -5.48 20.28
N GLN A 5 6.86 -4.90 21.33
CA GLN A 5 7.14 -3.47 21.39
C GLN A 5 8.08 -3.03 20.26
N ALA A 6 9.14 -3.78 19.98
CA ALA A 6 10.06 -3.47 18.88
C ALA A 6 9.35 -3.42 17.51
N ILE A 7 8.36 -4.29 17.30
CA ILE A 7 7.55 -4.33 16.08
C ILE A 7 6.56 -3.17 16.02
N GLU A 8 5.92 -2.85 17.14
CA GLU A 8 5.00 -1.70 17.24
C GLU A 8 5.75 -0.39 16.95
N GLU A 9 6.99 -0.25 17.43
CA GLU A 9 7.89 0.86 17.10
C GLU A 9 8.33 0.87 15.62
N GLY A 10 8.22 -0.26 14.92
CA GLY A 10 8.56 -0.41 13.50
C GLY A 10 10.04 -0.72 13.26
N ARG A 11 10.70 -1.40 14.19
CA ARG A 11 12.10 -1.81 14.06
C ARG A 11 12.21 -3.18 13.36
N GLY A 12 13.33 -3.40 12.66
CA GLY A 12 13.71 -4.75 12.21
C GLY A 12 14.08 -5.62 13.42
N LEU A 13 13.72 -6.90 13.36
CA LEU A 13 13.95 -7.85 14.44
C LEU A 13 14.76 -9.04 13.92
N VAL A 14 15.77 -9.45 14.68
CA VAL A 14 16.51 -10.71 14.50
C VAL A 14 16.44 -11.43 15.83
N VAL A 15 16.04 -12.71 15.82
CA VAL A 15 15.96 -13.51 17.04
C VAL A 15 17.19 -14.38 17.15
N VAL A 16 17.86 -14.32 18.30
CA VAL A 16 19.07 -15.10 18.58
C VAL A 16 18.76 -16.10 19.68
N VAL A 17 18.94 -17.38 19.39
CA VAL A 17 18.75 -18.49 20.32
C VAL A 17 20.13 -18.92 20.79
N ASN A 18 20.43 -18.66 22.05
CA ASN A 18 21.74 -18.95 22.64
C ASN A 18 21.76 -20.31 23.37
N LYS A 19 22.95 -20.75 23.77
CA LYS A 19 23.24 -21.98 24.53
C LYS A 19 23.02 -23.29 23.76
N MET A 20 23.23 -23.24 22.44
CA MET A 20 23.09 -24.42 21.59
C MET A 20 24.14 -25.50 21.86
N ASP A 21 25.21 -25.16 22.58
CA ASP A 21 26.20 -26.10 23.13
C ASP A 21 25.56 -27.17 24.03
N LEU A 22 24.53 -26.83 24.80
CA LEU A 22 23.85 -27.76 25.70
C LEU A 22 23.07 -28.88 24.97
N LEU A 23 22.82 -28.72 23.68
CA LEU A 23 21.97 -29.62 22.89
C LEU A 23 22.78 -30.58 21.99
N ARG A 24 24.11 -30.50 22.01
CA ARG A 24 24.99 -31.21 21.06
C ARG A 24 24.93 -32.71 21.13
N GLU A 25 24.86 -33.24 22.35
CA GLU A 25 24.88 -34.68 22.58
C GLU A 25 23.53 -35.33 22.21
N ASN A 26 22.49 -34.52 22.00
CA ASN A 26 21.15 -35.00 21.70
C ASN A 26 20.63 -34.39 20.39
N GLN A 27 21.06 -34.99 19.27
CA GLN A 27 20.67 -34.59 17.92
C GLN A 27 19.15 -34.48 17.74
N ARG A 28 18.37 -35.39 18.34
CA ARG A 28 16.90 -35.36 18.28
C ARG A 28 16.33 -34.12 18.98
N LEU A 29 16.93 -33.71 20.09
CA LEU A 29 16.52 -32.51 20.81
C LEU A 29 16.92 -31.24 20.05
N LEU A 30 18.11 -31.22 19.46
CA LEU A 30 18.58 -30.13 18.60
C LEU A 30 17.60 -29.87 17.44
N GLU A 31 17.24 -30.92 16.69
CA GLU A 31 16.28 -30.81 15.58
C GLU A 31 14.91 -30.32 16.03
N LYS A 32 14.42 -30.83 17.17
CA LYS A 32 13.16 -30.37 17.77
C LYS A 32 13.18 -28.88 18.10
N VAL A 33 14.27 -28.38 18.70
CA VAL A 33 14.40 -26.96 19.05
C VAL A 33 14.47 -26.10 17.79
N MET A 34 15.23 -26.53 16.79
CA MET A 34 15.36 -25.81 15.52
C MET A 34 14.04 -25.69 14.76
N ASP A 35 13.17 -26.69 14.83
CA ASP A 35 11.84 -26.67 14.21
C ASP A 35 10.78 -25.95 15.07
N ALA A 36 10.81 -26.13 16.39
CA ALA A 36 9.80 -25.58 17.29
C ALA A 36 9.94 -24.06 17.48
N VAL A 37 11.16 -23.55 17.64
CA VAL A 37 11.38 -22.14 17.98
C VAL A 37 10.83 -21.17 16.92
N PRO A 38 11.08 -21.34 15.62
CA PRO A 38 10.49 -20.47 14.60
C PRO A 38 8.96 -20.48 14.61
N LYS A 39 8.34 -21.65 14.85
CA LYS A 39 6.88 -21.80 14.94
C LYS A 39 6.31 -21.08 16.16
N GLU A 40 6.98 -21.19 17.29
CA GLU A 40 6.58 -20.50 18.51
C GLU A 40 6.69 -18.98 18.35
N ILE A 41 7.79 -18.48 17.76
CA ILE A 41 7.95 -17.06 17.44
C ILE A 41 6.82 -16.56 16.55
N GLN A 42 6.48 -17.32 15.51
CA GLN A 42 5.39 -16.98 14.60
C GLN A 42 4.02 -16.93 15.31
N THR A 43 3.83 -17.78 16.33
CA THR A 43 2.61 -17.81 17.15
C THR A 43 2.53 -16.62 18.11
N VAL A 44 3.65 -16.24 18.73
CA VAL A 44 3.74 -15.08 19.62
C VAL A 44 3.63 -13.77 18.83
N ILE A 45 4.13 -13.75 17.59
CA ILE A 45 4.22 -12.55 16.75
C ILE A 45 3.61 -12.84 15.36
N PRO A 46 2.27 -12.98 15.26
CA PRO A 46 1.61 -13.28 14.01
C PRO A 46 1.68 -12.12 13.00
N GLN A 47 1.93 -10.90 13.47
CA GLN A 47 1.93 -9.69 12.64
C GLN A 47 3.12 -9.60 11.67
N VAL A 48 4.24 -10.26 12.00
CA VAL A 48 5.45 -10.22 11.19
C VAL A 48 5.89 -11.65 10.90
N THR A 49 5.76 -12.03 9.63
CA THR A 49 6.23 -13.31 9.10
C THR A 49 7.66 -13.20 8.58
N GLY A 50 8.45 -14.27 8.76
CA GLY A 50 9.81 -14.39 8.22
C GLY A 50 10.89 -13.68 9.03
N ILE A 51 10.72 -13.58 10.36
CA ILE A 51 11.77 -13.06 11.26
C ILE A 51 12.95 -14.05 11.25
N PRO A 52 14.19 -13.62 10.95
CA PRO A 52 15.34 -14.51 10.97
C PRO A 52 15.64 -14.99 12.39
N VAL A 53 15.85 -16.29 12.53
CA VAL A 53 16.21 -16.96 13.79
C VAL A 53 17.61 -17.54 13.65
N VAL A 54 18.52 -17.12 14.52
CA VAL A 54 19.93 -17.51 14.49
C VAL A 54 20.26 -18.30 15.76
N PHE A 55 20.74 -19.52 15.57
CA PHE A 55 21.15 -20.41 16.65
C PHE A 55 22.63 -20.23 16.94
N VAL A 56 23.00 -19.94 18.19
CA VAL A 56 24.37 -19.58 18.59
C VAL A 56 24.81 -20.28 19.87
N SER A 57 26.12 -20.38 20.06
CA SER A 57 26.72 -20.63 21.37
C SER A 57 27.68 -19.49 21.69
N ALA A 58 27.28 -18.62 22.62
CA ALA A 58 28.10 -17.51 23.06
C ALA A 58 29.38 -17.98 23.77
N MET A 59 29.31 -19.07 24.55
CA MET A 59 30.46 -19.61 25.28
C MET A 59 31.59 -20.06 24.35
N GLU A 60 31.23 -20.63 23.21
CA GLU A 60 32.20 -21.12 22.23
C GLU A 60 32.43 -20.13 21.07
N GLY A 61 31.75 -18.98 21.12
CA GLY A 61 31.78 -17.96 20.07
C GLY A 61 31.20 -18.41 18.72
N ARG A 62 30.43 -19.51 18.66
CA ARG A 62 29.83 -20.02 17.43
C ARG A 62 28.60 -19.22 17.03
N GLY A 63 28.48 -18.91 15.74
CA GLY A 63 27.32 -18.23 15.17
C GLY A 63 27.37 -16.69 15.22
N ARG A 64 28.41 -16.08 15.82
CA ARG A 64 28.57 -14.61 15.87
C ARG A 64 28.56 -13.92 14.50
N VAL A 65 29.21 -14.55 13.51
CA VAL A 65 29.28 -14.03 12.13
C VAL A 65 27.91 -14.11 11.46
N ALA A 66 27.19 -15.23 11.64
CA ALA A 66 25.84 -15.40 11.13
C ALA A 66 24.86 -14.38 11.72
N VAL A 67 24.97 -14.08 13.02
CA VAL A 67 24.17 -13.00 13.64
C VAL A 67 24.42 -11.67 12.93
N MET A 68 25.69 -11.29 12.75
CA MET A 68 26.01 -10.01 12.10
C MET A 68 25.51 -9.95 10.66
N HIS A 69 25.64 -11.04 9.90
CA HIS A 69 25.14 -11.11 8.52
C HIS A 69 23.63 -10.89 8.48
N HIS A 70 22.85 -11.60 9.29
CA HIS A 70 21.40 -11.43 9.33
C HIS A 70 20.96 -10.06 9.83
N VAL A 71 21.72 -9.42 10.73
CA VAL A 71 21.46 -8.05 11.16
C VAL A 71 21.63 -7.07 9.99
N ILE A 72 22.71 -7.22 9.21
CA ILE A 72 22.96 -6.38 8.02
C ILE A 72 21.87 -6.60 6.97
N GLU A 73 21.56 -7.86 6.63
CA GLU A 73 20.48 -8.20 5.68
C GLU A 73 19.13 -7.61 6.12
N THR A 74 18.79 -7.76 7.41
CA THR A 74 17.55 -7.19 7.96
C THR A 74 17.56 -5.67 7.88
N TYR A 75 18.71 -5.04 8.13
CA TYR A 75 18.86 -3.60 8.00
C TYR A 75 18.68 -3.13 6.57
N GLU A 76 19.29 -3.80 5.59
CA GLU A 76 19.16 -3.48 4.17
C GLU A 76 17.71 -3.56 3.72
N LYS A 77 17.02 -4.67 4.06
CA LYS A 77 15.59 -4.83 3.79
C LYS A 77 14.75 -3.76 4.51
N TRP A 78 15.10 -3.39 5.75
CA TRP A 78 14.41 -2.35 6.51
C TRP A 78 14.62 -0.95 5.93
N CYS A 79 15.72 -0.73 5.20
CA CYS A 79 16.02 0.52 4.50
C CYS A 79 15.48 0.55 3.07
N PHE A 80 14.94 -0.54 2.58
CA PHE A 80 14.61 -0.73 1.18
C PHE A 80 13.57 0.29 0.68
N ARG A 81 13.83 0.86 -0.49
CA ARG A 81 12.95 1.84 -1.15
C ARG A 81 12.55 1.38 -2.54
N LEU A 82 11.24 1.31 -2.76
CA LEU A 82 10.64 0.99 -4.05
C LEU A 82 10.28 2.26 -4.81
N SER A 83 10.66 2.30 -6.09
CA SER A 83 10.20 3.35 -6.99
C SER A 83 8.70 3.23 -7.20
N THR A 84 8.05 4.39 -7.29
CA THR A 84 6.60 4.41 -7.32
C THR A 84 6.03 3.83 -8.61
N SER A 85 6.75 3.95 -9.72
CA SER A 85 6.39 3.29 -10.99
C SER A 85 6.41 1.76 -10.87
N ARG A 86 7.47 1.18 -10.27
CA ARG A 86 7.58 -0.27 -10.01
C ARG A 86 6.45 -0.75 -9.11
N LEU A 87 6.18 0.00 -8.04
CA LEU A 87 5.15 -0.34 -7.07
C LEU A 87 3.73 -0.32 -7.67
N ASN A 88 3.40 0.66 -8.51
CA ASN A 88 2.08 0.69 -9.15
C ASN A 88 1.91 -0.37 -10.24
N ARG A 89 2.98 -0.73 -10.95
CA ARG A 89 2.96 -1.84 -11.90
C ARG A 89 2.71 -3.16 -11.18
N TRP A 90 3.42 -3.39 -10.08
CA TRP A 90 3.23 -4.54 -9.20
C TRP A 90 1.81 -4.60 -8.65
N LEU A 91 1.29 -3.49 -8.12
CA LEU A 91 -0.04 -3.43 -7.53
C LEU A 91 -1.13 -3.85 -8.53
N ARG A 92 -1.08 -3.37 -9.77
CA ARG A 92 -2.05 -3.77 -10.81
C ARG A 92 -2.05 -5.28 -11.05
N LYS A 93 -0.86 -5.90 -11.09
CA LYS A 93 -0.69 -7.35 -11.29
C LYS A 93 -1.22 -8.16 -10.10
N VAL A 94 -1.01 -7.68 -8.87
CA VAL A 94 -1.49 -8.35 -7.66
C VAL A 94 -3.01 -8.22 -7.53
N MET A 95 -3.54 -7.01 -7.73
CA MET A 95 -4.98 -6.74 -7.65
C MET A 95 -5.78 -7.47 -8.72
N SER A 96 -5.20 -7.77 -9.89
CA SER A 96 -5.88 -8.56 -10.94
C SER A 96 -5.97 -10.05 -10.61
N ARG A 97 -5.11 -10.56 -9.72
CA ARG A 97 -5.09 -11.97 -9.29
C ARG A 97 -5.94 -12.20 -8.04
N HIS A 98 -6.23 -11.14 -7.29
CA HIS A 98 -7.06 -11.23 -6.09
C HIS A 98 -8.50 -11.55 -6.48
N SER A 99 -9.09 -12.56 -5.82
CA SER A 99 -10.50 -12.91 -6.01
C SER A 99 -11.34 -11.99 -5.13
N TRP A 100 -11.92 -10.97 -5.74
CA TRP A 100 -12.82 -10.02 -5.09
C TRP A 100 -14.20 -10.65 -4.94
N LYS A 101 -14.84 -10.50 -3.77
CA LYS A 101 -16.19 -11.03 -3.54
C LYS A 101 -17.20 -10.48 -4.54
N ASP A 102 -17.15 -9.17 -4.82
CA ASP A 102 -17.94 -8.52 -5.87
C ASP A 102 -17.12 -7.44 -6.58
N SER A 103 -17.38 -7.22 -7.88
CA SER A 103 -16.74 -6.15 -8.66
C SER A 103 -17.13 -4.74 -8.17
N ALA A 104 -18.34 -4.59 -7.62
CA ALA A 104 -18.79 -3.32 -7.03
C ALA A 104 -18.05 -2.96 -5.73
N THR A 105 -17.62 -3.97 -5.00
CA THR A 105 -16.91 -3.84 -3.71
C THR A 105 -15.40 -3.71 -3.92
N GLN A 106 -14.90 -3.87 -5.16
CA GLN A 106 -13.48 -3.73 -5.48
C GLN A 106 -13.01 -2.27 -5.25
N PRO A 107 -12.12 -2.00 -4.28
CA PRO A 107 -11.54 -0.69 -4.05
C PRO A 107 -10.76 -0.20 -5.27
N LYS A 108 -11.12 0.98 -5.73
CA LYS A 108 -10.44 1.66 -6.83
C LYS A 108 -9.21 2.39 -6.31
N VAL A 109 -8.10 1.67 -6.24
CA VAL A 109 -6.79 2.24 -5.92
C VAL A 109 -6.28 3.05 -7.12
N LYS A 110 -6.11 4.36 -6.95
CA LYS A 110 -5.55 5.24 -7.97
C LYS A 110 -4.04 5.14 -8.03
N TYR A 111 -3.40 5.12 -6.86
CA TYR A 111 -1.96 5.14 -6.76
C TYR A 111 -1.49 4.58 -5.42
N PHE A 112 -0.34 3.92 -5.45
CA PHE A 112 0.33 3.36 -4.27
C PHE A 112 1.78 3.83 -4.22
N THR A 113 2.23 4.34 -3.09
CA THR A 113 3.59 4.90 -2.96
C THR A 113 4.21 4.60 -1.61
N GLN A 114 5.53 4.45 -1.58
CA GLN A 114 6.30 4.41 -0.35
C GLN A 114 6.65 5.83 0.10
N VAL A 115 6.20 6.22 1.30
CA VAL A 115 6.45 7.54 1.88
C VAL A 115 7.63 7.54 2.85
N LYS A 116 7.84 6.43 3.57
CA LYS A 116 8.94 6.27 4.52
C LYS A 116 9.67 4.95 4.27
N ALA A 117 10.99 4.98 4.41
CA ALA A 117 11.80 3.77 4.34
C ALA A 117 11.83 3.00 5.66
N ARG A 118 11.81 3.67 6.82
CA ARG A 118 12.08 3.07 8.14
C ARG A 118 11.00 3.39 9.20
N PRO A 119 10.07 2.50 9.53
CA PRO A 119 9.74 1.27 8.79
C PRO A 119 9.21 1.58 7.37
N PRO A 120 9.26 0.61 6.43
CA PRO A 120 8.65 0.72 5.13
C PRO A 120 7.16 1.07 5.29
N THR A 121 6.83 2.32 4.95
CA THR A 121 5.49 2.86 5.09
C THR A 121 4.98 3.24 3.73
N PHE A 122 3.87 2.62 3.34
CA PHE A 122 3.20 2.83 2.08
C PHE A 122 1.88 3.57 2.29
N VAL A 123 1.49 4.37 1.30
CA VAL A 123 0.21 5.07 1.27
C VAL A 123 -0.54 4.65 0.03
N THR A 124 -1.75 4.16 0.24
CA THR A 124 -2.72 3.83 -0.81
C THR A 124 -3.69 4.98 -0.98
N PHE A 125 -3.73 5.56 -2.17
CA PHE A 125 -4.69 6.58 -2.54
C PHE A 125 -5.87 5.94 -3.27
N MET A 126 -7.06 6.09 -2.69
CA MET A 126 -8.29 5.48 -3.19
C MET A 126 -9.23 6.52 -3.76
N SER A 127 -10.06 6.09 -4.71
CA SER A 127 -11.10 6.92 -5.32
C SER A 127 -12.43 6.76 -4.57
N GLY A 128 -13.04 7.86 -4.14
CA GLY A 128 -14.37 7.83 -3.51
C GLY A 128 -14.33 7.51 -2.02
N LYS A 129 -15.39 6.86 -1.51
CA LYS A 129 -15.58 6.54 -0.08
C LYS A 129 -15.21 5.09 0.29
N THR A 130 -14.71 4.30 -0.65
CA THR A 130 -14.37 2.89 -0.41
C THR A 130 -13.01 2.79 0.24
N GLU A 131 -12.91 1.96 1.28
CA GLU A 131 -11.66 1.63 1.97
C GLU A 131 -11.29 0.15 1.76
N LEU A 132 -9.98 -0.16 1.80
CA LEU A 132 -9.49 -1.53 1.85
C LEU A 132 -9.88 -2.13 3.19
N SER A 133 -10.45 -3.34 3.15
CA SER A 133 -10.67 -4.11 4.38
C SER A 133 -9.35 -4.57 4.99
N ASP A 134 -9.35 -4.93 6.27
CA ASP A 134 -8.16 -5.48 6.92
C ASP A 134 -7.63 -6.74 6.23
N THR A 135 -8.52 -7.52 5.60
CA THR A 135 -8.14 -8.71 4.82
C THR A 135 -7.37 -8.31 3.57
N ASP A 136 -7.80 -7.26 2.87
CA ASP A 136 -7.09 -6.76 1.68
C ASP A 136 -5.73 -6.17 2.07
N ILE A 137 -5.65 -5.46 3.20
CA ILE A 137 -4.37 -4.93 3.72
C ILE A 137 -3.41 -6.07 4.08
N ARG A 138 -3.90 -7.12 4.75
CA ARG A 138 -3.08 -8.30 5.08
C ARG A 138 -2.60 -9.01 3.82
N PHE A 139 -3.47 -9.19 2.82
CA PHE A 139 -3.13 -9.75 1.52
C PHE A 139 -2.03 -8.92 0.83
N LEU A 140 -2.23 -7.61 0.68
CA LEU A 140 -1.25 -6.72 0.07
C LEU A 140 0.09 -6.73 0.82
N THR A 141 0.05 -6.74 2.15
CA THR A 141 1.25 -6.81 2.99
C THR A 141 2.00 -8.12 2.77
N ARG A 142 1.29 -9.24 2.71
CA ARG A 142 1.88 -10.55 2.41
C ARG A 142 2.49 -10.59 1.01
N SER A 143 1.76 -10.16 -0.01
CA SER A 143 2.28 -10.11 -1.38
C SER A 143 3.47 -9.16 -1.53
N LEU A 144 3.50 -8.03 -0.79
CA LEU A 144 4.67 -7.15 -0.75
C LEU A 144 5.90 -7.88 -0.20
N LYS A 145 5.72 -8.63 0.89
CA LYS A 145 6.82 -9.40 1.51
C LYS A 145 7.35 -10.48 0.59
N GLU A 146 6.46 -11.22 -0.07
CA GLU A 146 6.82 -12.31 -0.98
C GLU A 146 7.49 -11.78 -2.27
N ASP A 147 6.90 -10.79 -2.95
CA ASP A 147 7.40 -10.34 -4.27
C ASP A 147 8.64 -9.43 -4.19
N PHE A 148 8.92 -8.82 -3.05
CA PHE A 148 10.07 -7.92 -2.85
C PHE A 148 11.09 -8.42 -1.82
N ASP A 149 10.93 -9.64 -1.31
CA ASP A 149 11.81 -10.26 -0.30
C ASP A 149 12.04 -9.38 0.95
N ILE A 150 11.00 -8.66 1.39
CA ILE A 150 11.02 -7.82 2.59
C ILE A 150 10.39 -8.53 3.81
N GLY A 151 10.58 -9.85 3.88
CA GLY A 151 10.21 -10.67 5.03
C GLY A 151 10.88 -10.20 6.33
N GLY A 152 10.29 -10.54 7.47
CA GLY A 152 10.84 -10.23 8.80
C GLY A 152 10.73 -8.77 9.24
N ILE A 153 10.21 -7.87 8.38
CA ILE A 153 10.09 -6.45 8.67
C ILE A 153 8.63 -6.02 8.88
N PRO A 154 8.35 -5.15 9.87
CA PRO A 154 7.04 -4.52 10.00
C PRO A 154 6.80 -3.54 8.84
N ILE A 155 5.70 -3.75 8.11
CA ILE A 155 5.25 -2.88 7.02
C ILE A 155 4.01 -2.14 7.48
N ARG A 156 3.92 -0.84 7.14
CA ARG A 156 2.74 -0.02 7.42
C ARG A 156 2.08 0.37 6.10
N ILE A 157 0.78 0.10 5.97
CA ILE A 157 -0.03 0.56 4.83
C ILE A 157 -1.08 1.52 5.36
N LEU A 158 -0.97 2.78 4.96
CA LEU A 158 -1.92 3.84 5.29
C LEU A 158 -2.87 4.06 4.12
N GLN A 159 -4.12 4.40 4.43
CA GLN A 159 -5.13 4.67 3.43
C GLN A 159 -5.44 6.17 3.39
N ARG A 160 -5.61 6.71 2.19
CA ARG A 160 -6.11 8.08 1.98
C ARG A 160 -7.20 8.06 0.93
N SER A 161 -8.38 8.56 1.29
CA SER A 161 -9.47 8.80 0.36
C SER A 161 -9.27 10.17 -0.28
N ILE A 162 -9.30 10.23 -1.61
CA ILE A 162 -9.34 11.50 -2.33
C ILE A 162 -10.81 11.78 -2.60
N PRO A 163 -11.41 12.82 -1.98
CA PRO A 163 -12.80 13.16 -2.23
C PRO A 163 -12.95 13.45 -3.72
N ARG A 164 -13.96 12.85 -4.35
CA ARG A 164 -14.34 13.27 -5.71
C ARG A 164 -14.80 14.71 -5.60
N LYS A 165 -14.06 15.63 -6.24
CA LYS A 165 -14.56 17.00 -6.48
C LYS A 165 -15.84 16.82 -7.28
N VAL A 166 -17.00 17.05 -6.66
CA VAL A 166 -18.26 17.13 -7.39
C VAL A 166 -18.07 18.33 -8.29
N SER A 167 -17.85 18.09 -9.59
CA SER A 167 -17.96 19.17 -10.57
C SER A 167 -19.38 19.68 -10.44
N SER A 168 -19.54 20.87 -9.86
CA SER A 168 -20.79 21.58 -9.89
C SER A 168 -21.19 21.68 -11.36
N PHE A 169 -22.22 20.92 -11.74
CA PHE A 169 -22.88 21.09 -13.03
C PHE A 169 -23.37 22.53 -13.06
N LYS A 170 -22.59 23.44 -13.66
CA LYS A 170 -23.10 24.74 -14.07
C LYS A 170 -24.08 24.45 -15.20
N SER A 171 -25.37 24.38 -14.85
CA SER A 171 -26.45 24.42 -15.81
C SER A 171 -26.34 25.72 -16.59
N ASN A 172 -25.93 25.63 -17.86
CA ASN A 172 -26.06 26.73 -18.80
C ASN A 172 -27.55 26.94 -19.11
N ILE A 173 -28.25 27.66 -18.22
CA ILE A 173 -29.56 28.23 -18.56
C ILE A 173 -29.26 29.36 -19.54
N LYS A 174 -29.41 29.06 -20.84
CA LYS A 174 -29.50 30.03 -21.92
C LYS A 174 -30.54 31.08 -21.53
N LYS A 175 -30.11 32.29 -21.17
CA LYS A 175 -30.95 33.49 -21.18
C LYS A 175 -31.44 33.68 -22.62
N ARG A 176 -32.64 33.17 -22.93
CA ARG A 176 -33.44 33.65 -24.07
C ARG A 176 -33.82 35.08 -23.71
N GLY A 177 -33.18 36.03 -24.38
CA GLY A 177 -33.50 37.45 -24.26
C GLY A 177 -34.99 37.68 -24.53
N SER A 178 -35.60 38.46 -23.66
CA SER A 178 -36.94 39.01 -23.82
C SER A 178 -36.95 39.94 -25.04
N SER A 179 -37.63 39.56 -26.12
CA SER A 179 -38.00 40.51 -27.17
C SER A 179 -39.05 41.47 -26.62
N ILE A 180 -38.60 42.67 -26.28
CA ILE A 180 -39.46 43.83 -26.05
C ILE A 180 -39.95 44.34 -27.41
N LYS A 181 -41.28 44.49 -27.50
CA LYS A 181 -42.06 45.03 -28.62
C LYS A 181 -41.43 46.30 -29.22
N ARG A 182 -41.38 46.38 -30.55
CA ARG A 182 -41.42 47.66 -31.28
C ARG A 182 -42.64 47.69 -32.19
N MET A 183 -43.53 48.63 -31.87
CA MET A 183 -44.69 49.05 -32.67
C MET A 183 -44.23 49.50 -34.06
N LYS A 184 -45.07 49.24 -35.08
CA LYS A 184 -44.89 49.69 -36.46
C LYS A 184 -45.92 50.80 -36.72
N THR A 185 -45.43 52.00 -36.98
CA THR A 185 -46.10 53.20 -37.52
C THR A 185 -44.99 53.91 -38.33
N ASP A 186 -45.15 54.51 -39.49
CA ASP A 186 -46.27 54.80 -40.38
C ASP A 186 -45.68 55.04 -41.80
N LYS A 187 -46.51 54.98 -42.83
CA LYS A 187 -46.44 55.58 -44.19
C LYS A 187 -45.12 55.64 -44.98
N ARG A 188 -45.15 54.99 -46.16
CA ARG A 188 -44.72 55.59 -47.43
C ARG A 188 -45.54 54.99 -48.57
N THR A 189 -46.55 55.75 -48.99
CA THR A 189 -47.10 55.69 -50.35
C THR A 189 -46.17 56.50 -51.26
N GLU A 190 -46.20 56.18 -52.56
CA GLU A 190 -45.55 56.85 -53.71
C GLU A 190 -44.32 56.11 -54.26
N VAL A 191 -44.58 55.33 -55.31
CA VAL A 191 -43.61 54.94 -56.34
C VAL A 191 -44.23 55.32 -57.69
N SER A 192 -43.61 56.34 -58.28
CA SER A 192 -43.34 56.62 -59.70
C SER A 192 -44.44 56.54 -60.76
N ASP A 193 -44.46 57.58 -61.60
CA ASP A 193 -44.68 57.46 -63.05
C ASP A 193 -44.04 58.69 -63.75
N PRO A 194 -43.87 58.73 -65.08
CA PRO A 194 -42.76 58.11 -65.81
C PRO A 194 -41.92 59.15 -66.59
N THR A 195 -40.73 58.74 -67.05
CA THR A 195 -39.94 59.53 -68.00
C THR A 195 -40.52 59.41 -69.41
N GLN A 196 -40.90 60.53 -70.04
CA GLN A 196 -40.99 60.66 -71.50
C GLN A 196 -40.39 62.01 -71.93
N SER A 197 -39.54 61.92 -72.96
CA SER A 197 -38.94 62.97 -73.81
C SER A 197 -37.75 63.74 -73.26
#